data_AF-A0A0C2VAM2-F1
#
_entry.id   AF-A0A0C2VAM2-F1
#
_cell.length_a   1.000
_cell.length_b   1.000
_cell.length_c   1.000
_cell.angle_alpha   90.00
_cell.angle_beta   90.00
_cell.angle_gamma   90.00
#
_symmetry.space_group_name_H-M   'P 1'
#
loop_
_entity.id
_entity.type
_entity.pdbx_description
1 polymer ?
#
loop_
_entity_poly.entity_id
_entity_poly.type
_entity_poly.pdbx_seq_one_letter_code
_entity_poly.pdbx_strand_id
1 'polypeptide(L)'
;MFDKEELEILEALENDTIKRSIDANGEIALAKRYAKEHLSKSKNITIRINGVDLEGIKSKSRELGIPYQTLINALIHQYATDKIKLSV
;
A
#
# COMPACT_ATOMS: atom_id res chain seq x y z
N MET A 1 20.19 3.75 1.36
CA MET A 1 21.08 4.66 2.10
C MET A 1 20.15 5.56 2.88
N PHE A 2 20.13 5.42 4.20
CA PHE A 2 19.23 6.19 5.07
C PHE A 2 19.74 7.63 5.14
N ASP A 3 18.84 8.59 5.08
CA ASP A 3 19.22 10.00 5.26
C ASP A 3 19.62 10.25 6.72
N LYS A 4 20.34 11.35 6.98
CA LYS A 4 20.86 11.70 8.29
C LYS A 4 19.76 11.73 9.36
N GLU A 5 18.58 12.23 9.00
CA GLU A 5 17.40 12.24 9.88
C GLU A 5 16.91 10.82 10.21
N GLU A 6 16.89 9.92 9.23
CA GLU A 6 16.46 8.53 9.44
C GLU A 6 17.44 7.76 10.34
N LEU A 7 18.74 8.02 10.20
CA LEU A 7 19.78 7.43 11.03
C LEU A 7 19.68 7.88 12.48
N GLU A 8 19.42 9.17 12.71
CA GLU A 8 19.23 9.74 14.06
C GLU A 8 17.98 9.16 14.76
N ILE A 9 16.90 8.89 14.01
CA ILE A 9 15.70 8.23 14.54
C ILE A 9 15.99 6.77 14.92
N LEU A 10 16.74 6.04 14.08
CA LEU A 10 17.16 4.66 14.33
C LEU A 10 18.03 4.56 15.59
N GLU A 11 19.03 5.43 15.72
CA GLU A 11 19.88 5.48 16.92
C GLU A 11 19.08 5.85 18.18
N ALA A 12 18.12 6.77 18.08
CA ALA A 12 17.26 7.13 19.21
C ALA A 12 16.33 5.98 19.64
N LEU A 13 15.86 5.18 18.68
CA LEU A 13 15.06 3.97 18.92
C LEU A 13 15.88 2.85 19.55
N GLU A 14 17.06 2.56 19.03
CA GLU A 14 17.95 1.51 19.57
C GLU A 14 18.44 1.83 20.99
N ASN A 15 18.62 3.12 21.31
CA ASN A 15 19.04 3.58 22.63
C ASN A 15 17.88 3.90 23.58
N ASP A 16 16.62 3.62 23.20
CA ASP A 16 15.39 3.88 23.98
C ASP A 16 15.27 5.34 24.50
N THR A 17 15.82 6.29 23.71
CA THR A 17 15.84 7.73 24.06
C THR A 17 14.79 8.55 23.31
N ILE A 18 13.81 7.88 22.70
CA ILE A 18 12.74 8.53 21.93
C ILE A 18 11.98 9.50 22.84
N LYS A 19 12.08 10.79 22.52
CA LYS A 19 11.32 11.85 23.19
C LYS A 19 10.06 12.13 22.40
N ARG A 20 8.92 12.21 23.08
CA ARG A 20 7.67 12.70 22.46
C ARG A 20 7.87 14.14 22.02
N SER A 21 7.52 14.44 20.77
CA SER A 21 7.43 15.81 20.27
C SER A 21 6.49 16.63 21.15
N ILE A 22 6.80 17.92 21.32
CA ILE A 22 6.05 18.87 22.16
C ILE A 22 4.60 19.02 21.67
N ASP A 23 4.34 18.78 20.38
CA ASP A 23 3.02 18.73 19.76
C ASP A 23 2.71 17.36 19.11
N ALA A 24 3.01 16.28 19.83
CA ALA A 24 2.75 14.93 19.35
C ALA A 24 1.28 14.72 18.90
N ASN A 25 0.32 15.39 19.52
CA ASN A 25 -1.09 15.27 19.13
C ASN A 25 -1.39 15.97 17.79
N GLY A 26 -0.81 17.14 17.53
CA GLY A 26 -0.94 17.86 16.26
C GLY A 26 -0.27 17.11 15.11
N GLU A 27 0.95 16.60 15.31
CA GLU A 27 1.69 15.80 14.33
C GLU A 27 0.96 14.49 14.00
N ILE A 28 0.44 13.78 15.01
CA ILE A 28 -0.35 12.57 14.80
C ILE A 28 -1.64 12.87 14.03
N ALA A 29 -2.32 13.98 14.34
CA ALA A 29 -3.53 14.38 13.63
C ALA A 29 -3.24 14.74 12.16
N LEU A 30 -2.12 15.43 11.92
CA LEU A 30 -1.65 15.81 10.60
C LEU A 30 -1.26 14.57 9.76
N ALA A 31 -0.45 13.67 10.32
CA ALA A 31 -0.08 12.41 9.68
C ALA A 31 -1.30 11.54 9.35
N LYS A 32 -2.28 11.45 10.28
CA LYS A 32 -3.56 10.76 10.03
C LYS A 32 -4.36 11.40 8.91
N ARG A 33 -4.40 12.73 8.84
CA ARG A 33 -5.06 13.46 7.74
C ARG A 33 -4.39 13.18 6.40
N TYR A 34 -3.07 13.33 6.31
CA TYR A 34 -2.33 13.03 5.08
C TYR A 34 -2.49 11.59 4.63
N ALA A 35 -2.40 10.62 5.55
CA ALA A 35 -2.62 9.21 5.24
C ALA A 35 -4.05 8.99 4.71
N LYS A 36 -5.07 9.57 5.35
CA LYS A 36 -6.46 9.46 4.90
C LYS A 36 -6.67 10.08 3.52
N GLU A 37 -6.10 11.26 3.27
CA GLU A 37 -6.21 11.94 1.98
C GLU A 37 -5.50 11.18 0.86
N HIS A 38 -4.30 10.65 1.11
CA HIS A 38 -3.57 9.85 0.13
C HIS A 38 -4.25 8.52 -0.17
N LEU A 39 -4.79 7.83 0.85
CA LEU A 39 -5.52 6.57 0.65
C LEU A 39 -6.86 6.77 -0.05
N SER A 40 -7.50 7.93 0.11
CA SER A 40 -8.82 8.21 -0.48
C SER A 40 -8.78 8.59 -1.97
N LYS A 41 -7.62 8.95 -2.52
CA LYS A 41 -7.49 9.35 -3.93
C LYS A 41 -7.45 8.13 -4.83
N SER A 42 -8.62 7.57 -5.14
CA SER A 42 -8.77 6.57 -6.20
C SER A 42 -8.59 7.22 -7.57
N LYS A 43 -7.81 6.56 -8.44
CA LYS A 43 -7.69 6.93 -9.85
C LYS A 43 -8.28 5.80 -10.69
N ASN A 44 -9.13 6.15 -11.65
CA ASN A 44 -9.68 5.19 -12.60
C ASN A 44 -8.64 4.90 -13.69
N ILE A 45 -8.47 3.62 -14.03
CA ILE A 45 -7.61 3.17 -15.12
C ILE A 45 -8.40 2.24 -16.04
N THR A 46 -8.18 2.34 -17.34
CA THR A 46 -8.76 1.43 -18.35
C THR A 46 -7.68 0.49 -18.84
N ILE A 47 -7.87 -0.82 -18.66
CA ILE A 47 -6.93 -1.86 -19.07
C ILE A 47 -7.59 -2.71 -20.15
N ARG A 48 -6.89 -2.96 -21.26
CA ARG A 48 -7.30 -3.95 -22.25
C ARG A 48 -6.74 -5.31 -21.84
N ILE A 49 -7.61 -6.30 -21.71
CA ILE A 49 -7.27 -7.67 -21.31
C ILE A 49 -7.81 -8.63 -22.38
N ASN A 50 -7.10 -9.72 -22.67
CA ASN A 50 -7.59 -10.76 -23.57
C ASN A 50 -8.82 -11.46 -22.94
N GLY A 51 -9.79 -11.87 -23.75
CA GLY A 51 -10.95 -12.62 -23.30
C GLY A 51 -10.58 -13.92 -22.56
N VAL A 52 -9.51 -14.61 -22.98
CA VAL A 52 -9.03 -15.84 -22.31
C VAL A 52 -8.59 -15.55 -20.88
N ASP A 53 -7.79 -14.50 -20.69
CA ASP A 53 -7.29 -14.11 -19.36
C ASP A 53 -8.44 -13.63 -18.46
N LEU A 54 -9.38 -12.88 -19.03
CA LEU A 54 -10.56 -12.40 -18.31
C LEU A 54 -11.43 -13.56 -17.79
N GLU A 55 -11.65 -14.60 -18.60
CA GLU A 55 -12.38 -15.79 -18.16
C GLU A 55 -11.62 -16.55 -17.07
N GLY A 56 -10.29 -16.67 -17.19
CA GLY A 56 -9.44 -17.26 -16.14
C GLY A 56 -9.57 -16.52 -14.80
N ILE A 57 -9.53 -15.17 -14.83
CA ILE A 57 -9.70 -14.33 -13.63
C ILE A 57 -11.10 -14.50 -13.03
N LYS A 58 -12.15 -14.50 -13.86
CA LYS A 58 -13.53 -14.73 -13.38
C LYS A 58 -13.70 -16.10 -12.74
N SER A 59 -13.05 -17.13 -13.28
CA SER A 59 -13.11 -18.47 -12.67
C SER A 59 -12.48 -18.48 -11.28
N LYS A 60 -11.26 -17.94 -11.16
CA LYS A 60 -10.57 -17.82 -9.87
C LYS A 60 -11.34 -16.95 -8.87
N SER A 61 -11.98 -15.88 -9.33
CA SER A 61 -12.77 -15.03 -8.45
C SER A 61 -14.02 -15.73 -7.92
N ARG A 62 -14.67 -16.58 -8.74
CA ARG A 62 -15.79 -17.43 -8.31
C ARG A 62 -15.36 -18.46 -7.27
N GLU A 63 -14.21 -19.12 -7.47
CA GLU A 63 -13.64 -20.07 -6.50
C GLU A 63 -13.37 -19.40 -5.14
N LEU A 64 -12.88 -18.16 -5.15
CA LEU A 64 -12.62 -17.36 -3.96
C LEU A 64 -13.87 -16.67 -3.38
N GLY A 65 -15.02 -16.74 -4.06
CA GLY A 65 -16.26 -16.07 -3.63
C GLY A 65 -16.21 -14.54 -3.66
N ILE A 66 -15.31 -13.94 -4.46
CA ILE A 66 -15.13 -12.48 -4.55
C ILE A 66 -15.41 -11.96 -5.97
N PRO A 67 -15.82 -10.69 -6.13
CA PRO A 67 -15.93 -10.08 -7.45
C PRO A 67 -14.57 -10.08 -8.19
N TYR A 68 -14.59 -10.34 -9.50
CA TYR A 68 -13.36 -10.37 -10.31
C TYR A 68 -12.60 -9.04 -10.29
N GLN A 69 -13.31 -7.91 -10.19
CA GLN A 69 -12.73 -6.58 -10.06
C GLN A 69 -11.94 -6.43 -8.75
N THR A 70 -12.46 -6.98 -7.65
CA THR A 70 -11.78 -7.01 -6.34
C THR A 70 -10.51 -7.86 -6.40
N LEU A 71 -10.56 -9.01 -7.09
CA LEU A 71 -9.38 -9.84 -7.29
C LEU A 71 -8.30 -9.11 -8.10
N ILE A 72 -8.67 -8.42 -9.18
CA ILE A 72 -7.74 -7.62 -9.98
C ILE A 72 -7.11 -6.51 -9.14
N ASN A 73 -7.91 -5.78 -8.35
CA ASN A 73 -7.39 -4.74 -7.46
C ASN A 73 -6.43 -5.32 -6.41
N ALA A 74 -6.74 -6.48 -5.85
CA ALA A 74 -5.87 -7.15 -4.89
C ALA A 74 -4.54 -7.60 -5.52
N LEU A 75 -4.56 -8.06 -6.77
CA LEU A 75 -3.34 -8.41 -7.52
C LEU A 75 -2.48 -7.18 -7.80
N ILE A 76 -3.08 -6.08 -8.26
CA ILE A 76 -2.36 -4.81 -8.49
C ILE A 76 -1.72 -4.31 -7.19
N HIS A 77 -2.46 -4.35 -6.08
CA HIS A 77 -1.95 -3.93 -4.79
C HIS A 77 -0.79 -4.83 -4.30
N GLN A 78 -0.92 -6.15 -4.42
CA GLN A 78 0.13 -7.08 -4.02
C GLN A 78 1.39 -6.94 -4.89
N TYR A 79 1.23 -6.67 -6.19
CA TYR A 79 2.34 -6.38 -7.07
C TYR A 79 3.03 -5.05 -6.72
N ALA A 80 2.25 -3.98 -6.49
CA ALA A 80 2.78 -2.66 -6.13
C ALA A 80 3.45 -2.63 -4.74
N THR A 81 3.16 -3.60 -3.87
CA THR A 81 3.76 -3.73 -2.53
C THR A 81 4.87 -4.78 -2.47
N ASP A 82 5.41 -5.19 -3.63
CA ASP A 82 6.49 -6.18 -3.77
C ASP A 82 6.20 -7.56 -3.14
N LYS A 83 4.94 -7.86 -2.82
CA LYS A 83 4.52 -9.17 -2.30
C LYS A 83 4.52 -10.25 -3.39
N ILE A 84 4.44 -9.83 -4.65
CA ILE A 84 4.48 -10.72 -5.82
C ILE A 84 5.57 -10.18 -6.76
N LYS A 85 6.54 -11.03 -7.13
CA LYS A 85 7.49 -10.72 -8.20
C LYS A 85 6.90 -11.17 -9.54
N LEU A 86 6.76 -10.24 -10.47
CA LEU A 86 6.45 -10.56 -11.86
C LEU A 86 7.78 -10.89 -12.55
N SER A 87 8.00 -12.15 -12.87
CA SER A 87 9.05 -12.56 -13.79
C SER A 87 8.53 -12.35 -15.21
N VAL A 88 8.95 -11.25 -15.83
CA VAL A 88 8.74 -10.93 -17.25
C VAL A 88 10.02 -11.22 -18.01
#